data_AF-A0A4C1UA04-F1
#
_entry.id   AF-A0A4C1UA04-F1
#
_cell.length_a   1.000
_cell.length_b   1.000
_cell.length_c   1.000
_cell.angle_alpha   90.00
_cell.angle_beta   90.00
_cell.angle_gamma   90.00
#
_symmetry.space_group_name_H-M   'P 1'
#
loop_
_entity.id
_entity.type
_entity.pdbx_description
1 polymer ?
#
loop_
_entity_poly.entity_id
_entity_poly.type
_entity_poly.pdbx_seq_one_letter_code
_entity_poly.pdbx_strand_id
1 'polypeptide(L)'
;MKNVHSRPVGTSMFCYDGPLTLASYKPKPSKMVYVLSSCDEEGMVHPTTRKPNMIHFYNETKGGVDTFDQMCSNMSCSRNTNRWPIAMFYGMMNMAFINTYIIFCDNVISKNEKPLGRRDFMKILSNSLITPWMETRKQVPTLLTNLKDKISNLLPKKRSESSNQDEDTPEPKKRKYCAFCPSKIRRMTKTMCDSCKNPICGEHKCSACPKCL
;
A
#
# COMPACT_ATOMS: atom_id res chain seq x y z
N MET A 1 15.10 47.62 18.22
CA MET A 1 15.91 46.39 18.04
C MET A 1 17.30 46.77 17.53
N LYS A 2 18.39 46.38 18.20
CA LYS A 2 19.77 46.68 17.73
C LYS A 2 20.04 46.02 16.37
N ASN A 3 20.85 46.69 15.56
CA ASN A 3 21.21 46.32 14.18
C ASN A 3 21.63 44.84 14.07
N VAL A 4 21.11 44.12 13.08
CA VAL A 4 21.42 42.70 12.80
C VAL A 4 22.94 42.46 12.72
N HIS A 5 23.70 43.47 12.29
CA HIS A 5 25.15 43.40 12.09
C HIS A 5 25.94 43.40 13.41
N SER A 6 25.45 44.06 14.46
CA SER A 6 26.18 44.16 15.74
C SER A 6 26.00 42.95 16.66
N ARG A 7 25.09 42.03 16.32
CA ARG A 7 24.75 40.89 17.17
C ARG A 7 25.67 39.69 16.89
N PRO A 8 26.32 39.09 17.90
CA PRO A 8 27.15 37.90 17.70
C PRO A 8 26.34 36.67 17.28
N VAL A 9 26.94 35.79 16.46
CA VAL A 9 26.36 34.50 16.07
C VAL A 9 26.22 33.60 17.30
N GLY A 10 25.14 32.83 17.36
CA GLY A 10 24.85 31.92 18.47
C GLY A 10 24.18 32.58 19.67
N THR A 11 23.81 33.86 19.59
CA THR A 11 23.08 34.58 20.66
C THR A 11 21.57 34.52 20.44
N SER A 12 20.80 34.62 21.54
CA SER A 12 19.33 34.75 21.57
C SER A 12 18.91 36.08 22.22
N MET A 13 17.71 36.56 21.90
CA MET A 13 17.03 37.67 22.58
C MET A 13 15.56 37.28 22.74
N PHE A 14 14.97 37.67 23.85
CA PHE A 14 13.57 37.39 24.16
C PHE A 14 12.80 38.70 24.34
N CYS A 15 11.57 38.71 23.86
CA CYS A 15 10.62 39.79 24.03
C CYS A 15 9.31 39.17 24.52
N TYR A 16 8.64 39.86 25.42
CA TYR A 16 7.43 39.38 26.09
C TYR A 16 6.29 40.35 25.82
N ASP A 17 5.14 39.83 25.43
CA ASP A 17 3.91 40.58 25.21
C ASP A 17 2.75 39.82 25.87
N GLY A 18 2.45 40.20 27.12
CA GLY A 18 1.52 39.45 27.97
C GLY A 18 1.93 37.98 28.09
N PRO A 19 1.07 37.02 27.68
CA PRO A 19 1.37 35.58 27.73
C PRO A 19 2.24 35.08 26.55
N LEU A 20 2.63 35.96 25.61
CA LEU A 20 3.39 35.57 24.42
C LEU A 20 4.88 35.85 24.61
N THR A 21 5.70 34.89 24.23
CA THR A 21 7.16 35.02 24.19
C THR A 21 7.65 34.95 22.75
N LEU A 22 8.39 35.96 22.32
CA LEU A 22 9.08 36.00 21.03
C LEU A 22 10.58 35.80 21.24
N ALA A 23 11.12 34.70 20.73
CA ALA A 23 12.54 34.44 20.67
C ALA A 23 13.12 34.84 19.31
N SER A 24 14.16 35.66 19.33
CA SER A 24 15.01 35.94 18.17
C SER A 24 16.33 35.22 18.36
N TYR A 25 16.79 34.42 17.40
CA TYR A 25 18.07 33.69 17.44
C TYR A 25 18.89 33.98 16.18
N LYS A 26 20.22 34.14 16.34
CA LYS A 26 21.14 34.38 15.22
C LYS A 26 21.99 33.13 14.93
N PRO A 27 21.53 32.19 14.08
CA PRO A 27 22.30 30.99 13.75
C PRO A 27 23.52 31.25 12.85
N LYS A 28 23.47 32.27 11.99
CA LYS A 28 24.53 32.60 11.00
C LYS A 28 24.70 34.13 10.89
N PRO A 29 25.84 34.65 10.37
CA PRO A 29 26.11 36.09 10.32
C PRO A 29 25.00 36.94 9.71
N SER A 30 24.37 36.44 8.63
CA SER A 30 23.32 37.15 7.88
C SER A 30 21.95 36.46 7.95
N LYS A 31 21.73 35.57 8.92
CA LYS A 31 20.44 34.89 9.10
C LYS A 31 19.93 35.03 10.53
N MET A 32 18.66 35.38 10.65
CA MET A 32 17.92 35.44 11.92
C MET A 32 16.77 34.43 11.86
N VAL A 33 16.46 33.83 12.99
CA VAL A 33 15.28 32.96 13.20
C VAL A 33 14.44 33.61 14.29
N TYR A 34 13.14 33.70 14.02
CA TYR A 34 12.16 34.20 14.98
C TYR A 34 11.17 33.08 15.29
N VAL A 35 10.92 32.83 16.57
CA VAL A 35 9.94 31.84 17.04
C VAL A 35 9.06 32.52 18.08
N LEU A 36 7.76 32.44 17.87
CA LEU A 36 6.74 32.91 18.81
C LEU A 36 6.16 31.69 19.52
N SER A 37 6.01 31.76 20.84
CA SER A 37 5.35 30.73 21.64
C SER A 37 4.40 31.39 22.63
N SER A 38 3.25 30.76 22.84
CA SER A 38 2.27 31.11 23.88
C SER A 38 2.37 30.18 25.10
N CYS A 39 3.35 29.26 25.11
CA CYS A 39 3.47 28.22 26.14
C CYS A 39 4.81 28.26 26.88
N ASP A 40 5.77 29.08 26.42
CA ASP A 40 7.13 29.16 26.97
C ASP A 40 7.38 30.54 27.58
N GLU A 41 7.12 30.69 28.88
CA GLU A 41 7.22 31.99 29.57
C GLU A 41 8.66 32.36 29.97
N GLU A 42 9.56 31.38 30.12
CA GLU A 42 10.84 31.61 30.83
C GLU A 42 12.04 31.91 29.92
N GLY A 43 11.89 31.97 28.59
CA GLY A 43 12.98 32.40 27.70
C GLY A 43 14.30 31.62 27.85
N MET A 44 14.22 30.32 28.15
CA MET A 44 15.40 29.51 28.45
C MET A 44 16.26 29.19 27.22
N VAL A 45 17.58 29.11 27.44
CA VAL A 45 18.59 28.76 26.44
C VAL A 45 19.31 27.49 26.85
N HIS A 46 19.40 26.54 25.94
CA HIS A 46 20.07 25.28 26.20
C HIS A 46 21.59 25.50 26.43
N PRO A 47 22.19 24.98 27.52
CA PRO A 47 23.57 25.29 27.91
C PRO A 47 24.61 24.83 26.89
N THR A 48 24.46 23.62 26.35
CA THR A 48 25.40 23.05 25.38
C THR A 48 25.26 23.64 23.97
N THR A 49 24.03 23.71 23.45
CA THR A 49 23.80 24.10 22.04
C THR A 49 23.66 25.61 21.84
N ARG A 50 23.48 26.38 22.93
CA ARG A 50 23.20 27.82 22.94
C ARG A 50 21.97 28.24 22.12
N LYS A 51 21.08 27.29 21.81
CA LYS A 51 19.81 27.55 21.13
C LYS A 51 18.70 27.77 22.16
N PRO A 52 17.77 28.71 21.93
CA PRO A 52 16.53 28.78 22.71
C PRO A 52 15.81 27.44 22.76
N ASN A 53 15.28 27.06 23.92
CA ASN A 53 14.51 25.81 24.07
C ASN A 53 13.29 25.79 23.16
N MET A 54 12.65 26.95 22.93
CA MET A 54 11.58 27.15 21.96
C MET A 54 11.96 26.66 20.54
N ILE A 55 13.22 26.83 20.12
CA ILE A 55 13.69 26.36 18.82
C ILE A 55 13.86 24.84 18.82
N HIS A 56 14.29 24.23 19.93
CA HIS A 56 14.36 22.77 20.04
C HIS A 56 12.97 22.14 19.96
N PHE A 57 12.04 22.63 20.78
CA PHE A 57 10.66 22.17 20.79
C PHE A 57 9.99 22.32 19.40
N TYR A 58 10.19 23.46 18.74
CA TYR A 58 9.72 23.65 17.36
C TYR A 58 10.33 22.60 16.39
N ASN A 59 11.63 22.32 16.49
CA ASN A 59 12.27 21.36 15.60
C ASN A 59 11.80 19.91 15.81
N GLU A 60 11.47 19.53 17.04
CA GLU A 60 10.93 18.21 17.38
C GLU A 60 9.52 18.02 16.83
N THR A 61 8.71 19.07 16.79
CA THR A 61 7.28 18.98 16.45
C THR A 61 6.97 19.34 14.98
N LYS A 62 7.74 20.22 14.35
CA LYS A 62 7.49 20.71 12.97
C LYS A 62 7.45 19.60 11.91
N GLY A 63 8.05 18.45 12.19
CA GLY A 63 8.20 17.34 11.24
C GLY A 63 6.93 16.54 11.01
N GLY A 64 5.85 16.73 11.77
CA GLY A 64 4.65 15.88 11.71
C GLY A 64 4.02 15.82 10.31
N VAL A 65 3.75 16.98 9.72
CA VAL A 65 3.12 17.08 8.38
C VAL A 65 4.08 16.60 7.29
N ASP A 66 5.34 17.06 7.30
CA ASP A 66 6.34 16.68 6.30
C ASP A 66 6.61 15.16 6.30
N THR A 67 6.64 14.54 7.48
CA THR A 67 6.81 13.10 7.62
C THR A 67 5.60 12.36 7.06
N PHE A 68 4.40 12.84 7.33
CA PHE A 68 3.17 12.28 6.77
C PHE A 68 3.12 12.39 5.24
N ASP A 69 3.48 13.55 4.69
CA ASP A 69 3.57 13.77 3.25
C ASP A 69 4.64 12.87 2.59
N GLN A 70 5.82 12.75 3.21
CA GLN A 70 6.87 11.83 2.76
C GLN A 70 6.36 10.38 2.77
N MET A 71 5.62 9.97 3.80
CA MET A 71 5.00 8.65 3.88
C MET A 71 4.00 8.41 2.75
N CYS A 72 3.17 9.41 2.41
CA CYS A 72 2.24 9.39 1.28
C CYS A 72 2.98 9.24 -0.06
N SER A 73 4.05 10.00 -0.25
CA SER A 73 4.86 9.99 -1.47
C SER A 73 5.55 8.65 -1.70
N ASN A 74 6.14 8.07 -0.65
CA ASN A 74 6.88 6.80 -0.72
C ASN A 74 6.01 5.59 -1.14
N MET A 75 4.70 5.59 -0.86
CA MET A 75 3.77 4.53 -1.24
C MET A 75 2.46 5.13 -1.75
N SER A 76 2.55 5.86 -2.87
CA SER A 76 1.40 6.57 -3.44
C SER A 76 0.59 5.73 -4.42
N CYS A 77 -0.75 5.85 -4.34
CA CYS A 77 -1.67 5.33 -5.34
C CYS A 77 -2.00 6.34 -6.45
N SER A 78 -1.42 7.55 -6.41
CA SER A 78 -1.69 8.60 -7.39
C SER A 78 -1.31 8.17 -8.82
N ARG A 79 -2.11 8.59 -9.80
CA ARG A 79 -1.90 8.36 -11.22
C ARG A 79 -2.09 9.65 -12.00
N ASN A 80 -1.45 9.75 -13.16
CA ASN A 80 -1.66 10.87 -14.06
C ASN A 80 -3.14 10.93 -14.48
N THR A 81 -3.75 12.11 -14.35
CA THR A 81 -5.16 12.35 -14.64
C THR A 81 -5.38 13.81 -15.05
N ASN A 82 -6.22 14.02 -16.07
CA ASN A 82 -6.66 15.36 -16.46
C ASN A 82 -7.89 15.84 -15.65
N ARG A 83 -8.32 15.06 -14.65
CA ARG A 83 -9.50 15.35 -13.83
C ARG A 83 -9.08 15.58 -12.38
N TRP A 84 -9.09 16.83 -11.92
CA TRP A 84 -8.70 17.22 -10.56
C TRP A 84 -9.46 16.47 -9.44
N PRO A 85 -10.75 16.09 -9.56
CA PRO A 85 -11.42 15.37 -8.49
C PRO A 85 -10.80 13.98 -8.25
N ILE A 86 -10.27 13.36 -9.30
CA ILE A 86 -9.58 12.07 -9.19
C ILE A 86 -8.24 12.24 -8.47
N ALA A 87 -7.52 13.34 -8.70
CA ALA A 87 -6.30 13.63 -7.97
C ALA A 87 -6.58 13.78 -6.47
N MET A 88 -7.66 14.48 -6.09
CA MET A 88 -8.10 14.56 -4.70
C MET A 88 -8.48 13.19 -4.13
N PHE A 89 -9.19 12.37 -4.92
CA PHE A 89 -9.52 11.01 -4.50
C PHE A 89 -8.28 10.16 -4.19
N TYR A 90 -7.24 10.22 -5.02
CA TYR A 90 -5.97 9.56 -4.71
C TYR A 90 -5.31 10.09 -3.44
N GLY A 91 -5.37 11.41 -3.21
CA GLY A 91 -4.93 12.02 -1.96
C GLY A 91 -5.66 11.44 -0.74
N MET A 92 -6.99 11.36 -0.80
CA MET A 92 -7.80 10.77 0.27
C MET A 92 -7.45 9.31 0.53
N MET A 93 -7.23 8.51 -0.52
CA MET A 93 -6.82 7.12 -0.39
C MET A 93 -5.45 6.98 0.30
N ASN A 94 -4.45 7.79 -0.09
CA ASN A 94 -3.12 7.77 0.54
C ASN A 94 -3.21 8.12 2.03
N MET A 95 -4.00 9.14 2.39
CA MET A 95 -4.23 9.53 3.79
C MET A 95 -4.92 8.43 4.59
N ALA A 96 -5.97 7.82 4.01
CA ALA A 96 -6.70 6.73 4.63
C ALA A 96 -5.77 5.54 4.93
N PHE A 97 -4.92 5.14 3.98
CA PHE A 97 -3.98 4.03 4.18
C PHE A 97 -3.00 4.26 5.33
N ILE A 98 -2.48 5.49 5.49
CA ILE A 98 -1.60 5.83 6.61
C ILE A 98 -2.38 5.81 7.92
N ASN A 99 -3.55 6.44 7.97
CA ASN A 99 -4.36 6.52 9.18
C ASN A 99 -4.81 5.14 9.66
N THR A 100 -5.24 4.26 8.75
CA THR A 100 -5.56 2.87 9.10
C THR A 100 -4.33 2.12 9.61
N TYR A 101 -3.15 2.35 9.04
CA TYR A 101 -1.91 1.73 9.54
C TYR A 101 -1.53 2.24 10.94
N ILE A 102 -1.71 3.53 11.23
CA ILE A 102 -1.48 4.09 12.57
C ILE A 102 -2.39 3.40 13.60
N ILE A 103 -3.69 3.32 13.31
CA ILE A 103 -4.67 2.66 14.19
C ILE A 103 -4.34 1.17 14.37
N PHE A 104 -3.93 0.49 13.30
CA PHE A 104 -3.49 -0.91 13.38
C PHE A 104 -2.27 -1.06 14.30
N CYS A 105 -1.25 -0.23 14.13
CA CYS A 105 -0.05 -0.26 14.96
C CYS A 105 -0.39 -0.02 16.43
N ASP A 106 -1.21 0.99 16.72
CA ASP A 106 -1.63 1.33 18.09
C ASP A 106 -2.35 0.16 18.78
N ASN A 107 -3.30 -0.48 18.08
CA ASN A 107 -4.03 -1.64 18.60
C ASN A 107 -3.13 -2.87 18.83
N VAL A 108 -2.14 -3.10 17.97
CA VAL A 108 -1.22 -4.25 18.09
C VAL A 108 -0.21 -4.01 19.20
N ILE A 109 0.34 -2.79 19.30
CA ILE A 109 1.27 -2.41 20.38
C ILE A 109 0.57 -2.47 21.74
N SER A 110 -0.69 -2.01 21.82
CA SER A 110 -1.50 -2.07 23.05
C SER A 110 -1.75 -3.51 23.53
N LYS A 111 -1.59 -4.51 22.66
CA LYS A 111 -1.65 -5.95 22.98
C LYS A 111 -0.28 -6.56 23.29
N ASN A 112 0.77 -5.75 23.41
CA ASN A 112 2.17 -6.18 23.54
C ASN A 112 2.66 -7.06 22.36
N GLU A 113 2.10 -6.87 21.18
CA GLU A 113 2.50 -7.56 19.97
C GLU A 113 3.33 -6.66 19.06
N LYS A 114 4.16 -7.26 18.19
CA LYS A 114 4.95 -6.52 17.21
C LYS A 114 4.11 -6.22 15.97
N PRO A 115 3.89 -4.93 15.61
CA PRO A 115 3.14 -4.60 14.41
C PRO A 115 3.88 -5.03 13.14
N LEU A 116 3.11 -5.40 12.13
CA LEU A 116 3.62 -5.67 10.80
C LEU A 116 4.24 -4.41 10.19
N GLY A 117 5.23 -4.61 9.33
CA GLY A 117 5.74 -3.53 8.49
C GLY A 117 4.67 -3.03 7.52
N ARG A 118 4.67 -1.72 7.23
CA ARG A 118 3.67 -1.05 6.38
C ARG A 118 3.43 -1.76 5.06
N ARG A 119 4.49 -2.24 4.39
CA ARG A 119 4.37 -2.94 3.10
C ARG A 119 3.53 -4.22 3.21
N ASP A 120 3.74 -5.01 4.25
CA ASP A 120 3.04 -6.30 4.41
C ASP A 120 1.61 -6.08 4.89
N PHE A 121 1.40 -5.10 5.77
CA PHE A 121 0.06 -4.60 6.10
C PHE A 121 -0.72 -4.21 4.84
N MET A 122 -0.11 -3.44 3.93
CA MET A 122 -0.76 -3.03 2.68
C MET A 122 -1.08 -4.22 1.74
N LYS A 123 -0.25 -5.27 1.71
CA LYS A 123 -0.56 -6.49 0.94
C LYS A 123 -1.78 -7.21 1.51
N ILE A 124 -1.85 -7.34 2.84
CA ILE A 124 -2.98 -7.97 3.52
C ILE A 124 -4.25 -7.16 3.26
N LEU A 125 -4.19 -5.85 3.43
CA LEU A 125 -5.30 -4.94 3.14
C LEU A 125 -5.76 -5.08 1.68
N SER A 126 -4.83 -5.03 0.73
CA SER A 126 -5.13 -5.20 -0.69
C SER A 126 -5.82 -6.54 -0.96
N ASN A 127 -5.28 -7.64 -0.42
CA ASN A 127 -5.86 -8.97 -0.58
C ASN A 127 -7.26 -9.04 0.03
N SER A 128 -7.46 -8.49 1.22
CA SER A 128 -8.77 -8.43 1.88
C SER A 128 -9.82 -7.70 1.04
N LEU A 129 -9.45 -6.54 0.46
CA LEU A 129 -10.34 -5.75 -0.39
C LEU A 129 -10.70 -6.47 -1.71
N ILE A 130 -9.75 -7.17 -2.34
CA ILE A 130 -10.00 -7.81 -3.65
C ILE A 130 -10.62 -9.21 -3.54
N THR A 131 -10.48 -9.90 -2.40
CA THR A 131 -10.98 -11.28 -2.21
C THR A 131 -12.45 -11.48 -2.59
N PRO A 132 -13.43 -10.70 -2.10
CA PRO A 132 -14.84 -10.91 -2.45
C PRO A 132 -15.12 -10.71 -3.95
N TRP A 133 -14.39 -9.79 -4.60
CA TRP A 133 -14.49 -9.56 -6.04
C TRP A 133 -13.88 -10.71 -6.86
N MET A 134 -12.77 -11.28 -6.38
CA MET A 134 -12.15 -12.45 -6.99
C MET A 134 -13.07 -13.68 -6.89
N GLU A 135 -13.71 -13.90 -5.75
CA GLU A 135 -14.70 -14.98 -5.56
C GLU A 135 -15.87 -14.85 -6.52
N THR A 136 -16.43 -13.64 -6.63
CA THR A 136 -17.52 -13.35 -7.57
C THR A 136 -17.10 -13.58 -9.01
N ARG A 137 -15.93 -13.05 -9.40
CA ARG A 137 -15.39 -13.18 -10.76
C ARG A 137 -15.15 -14.63 -11.17
N LYS A 138 -14.75 -15.49 -10.23
CA LYS A 138 -14.53 -16.94 -10.48
C LYS A 138 -15.79 -17.67 -10.95
N GLN A 139 -16.97 -17.17 -10.60
CA GLN A 139 -18.26 -17.78 -10.98
C GLN A 139 -18.67 -17.48 -12.43
N VAL A 140 -18.01 -16.55 -13.11
CA VAL A 140 -18.31 -16.20 -14.50
C VAL A 140 -18.03 -17.40 -15.43
N PRO A 141 -19.04 -17.96 -16.13
CA PRO A 141 -18.87 -19.19 -16.93
C PRO A 141 -17.91 -19.02 -18.11
N THR A 142 -17.85 -17.82 -18.67
CA THR A 142 -17.02 -17.47 -19.83
C THR A 142 -15.60 -17.02 -19.44
N LEU A 143 -15.26 -17.03 -18.15
CA LEU A 143 -13.92 -16.65 -17.70
C LEU A 143 -12.88 -17.63 -18.25
N LEU A 144 -11.83 -17.07 -18.84
CA LEU A 144 -10.71 -17.86 -19.37
C LEU A 144 -10.14 -18.78 -18.27
N THR A 145 -9.90 -20.04 -18.62
CA THR A 145 -9.44 -21.09 -17.69
C THR A 145 -8.18 -20.66 -16.95
N ASN A 146 -7.19 -20.09 -17.65
CA ASN A 146 -5.96 -19.60 -17.05
C ASN A 146 -6.17 -18.51 -15.98
N LEU A 147 -7.15 -17.63 -16.16
CA LEU A 147 -7.52 -16.61 -15.18
C LEU A 147 -8.25 -17.23 -14.00
N LYS A 148 -9.14 -18.20 -14.26
CA LYS A 148 -9.86 -18.94 -13.22
C LYS A 148 -8.91 -19.73 -12.31
N ASP A 149 -7.86 -20.30 -12.89
CA ASP A 149 -6.82 -21.01 -12.15
C ASP A 149 -5.98 -20.05 -11.31
N LYS A 150 -5.55 -18.92 -11.89
CA LYS A 150 -4.81 -17.87 -11.15
C LYS A 150 -5.62 -17.34 -9.96
N ILE A 151 -6.89 -17.02 -10.17
CA ILE A 151 -7.79 -16.57 -9.10
C ILE A 151 -7.92 -17.65 -8.03
N SER A 152 -8.08 -18.91 -8.43
CA SER A 152 -8.20 -20.03 -7.48
C SER A 152 -6.93 -20.25 -6.65
N ASN A 153 -5.76 -19.97 -7.21
CA ASN A 153 -4.48 -20.06 -6.49
C ASN A 153 -4.25 -18.89 -5.51
N LEU A 154 -4.85 -17.73 -5.78
CA LEU A 154 -4.74 -16.54 -4.92
C LEU A 154 -5.77 -16.53 -3.79
N LEU A 155 -6.94 -17.13 -4.01
CA LEU A 155 -7.98 -17.21 -2.98
C LEU A 155 -7.54 -18.15 -1.84
N PRO A 156 -7.89 -17.83 -0.58
CA PRO A 156 -7.67 -18.75 0.51
C PRO A 156 -8.35 -20.08 0.20
N LYS A 157 -7.61 -21.19 0.31
CA LYS A 157 -8.22 -22.51 0.26
C LYS A 157 -9.16 -22.60 1.46
N LYS A 158 -10.48 -22.49 1.25
CA LYS A 158 -11.44 -22.92 2.26
C LYS A 158 -11.02 -24.35 2.61
N ARG A 159 -10.76 -24.63 3.89
CA ARG A 159 -10.68 -26.01 4.38
C ARG A 159 -12.05 -26.60 4.09
N SER A 160 -12.19 -27.25 2.94
CA SER A 160 -13.25 -28.22 2.75
C SER A 160 -13.02 -29.25 3.83
N GLU A 161 -13.92 -29.32 4.80
CA GLU A 161 -14.16 -30.56 5.52
C GLU A 161 -14.16 -31.66 4.45
N SER A 162 -13.25 -32.60 4.61
CA SER A 162 -13.09 -33.76 3.75
C SER A 162 -14.36 -34.59 3.81
N SER A 163 -15.37 -34.22 3.02
CA SER A 163 -16.31 -35.18 2.48
C SER A 163 -15.57 -35.96 1.40
N ASN A 164 -14.97 -37.08 1.82
CA ASN A 164 -14.71 -38.19 0.92
C ASN A 164 -16.05 -38.60 0.30
N GLN A 165 -16.36 -38.08 -0.88
CA GLN A 165 -17.34 -38.66 -1.77
C GLN A 165 -16.65 -38.86 -3.12
N ASP A 166 -15.84 -39.92 -3.17
CA ASP A 166 -15.65 -40.68 -4.39
C ASP A 166 -16.99 -41.36 -4.73
N GLU A 167 -17.93 -40.60 -5.29
CA GLU A 167 -19.00 -41.18 -6.09
C GLU A 167 -18.59 -41.11 -7.56
N ASP A 168 -18.02 -42.21 -8.02
CA ASP A 168 -17.72 -42.52 -9.41
C ASP A 168 -19.04 -42.71 -10.18
N THR A 169 -19.78 -41.62 -10.36
CA THR A 169 -20.72 -41.51 -11.48
C THR A 169 -19.94 -40.90 -12.64
N PRO A 170 -19.81 -41.58 -13.80
CA PRO A 170 -19.11 -41.00 -14.93
C PRO A 170 -19.94 -39.84 -15.48
N GLU A 171 -19.69 -38.63 -14.97
CA GLU A 171 -20.23 -37.42 -15.58
C GLU A 171 -19.88 -37.44 -17.07
N PRO A 172 -20.85 -37.16 -17.97
CA PRO A 172 -20.59 -37.18 -19.40
C PRO A 172 -19.45 -36.21 -19.71
N LYS A 173 -18.31 -36.74 -20.18
CA LYS A 173 -17.09 -35.98 -20.48
C LYS A 173 -17.45 -34.77 -21.35
N LYS A 174 -17.49 -33.58 -20.73
CA LYS A 174 -17.83 -32.32 -21.40
C LYS A 174 -16.85 -32.10 -22.55
N ARG A 175 -17.37 -31.82 -23.76
CA ARG A 175 -16.52 -31.56 -24.92
C ARG A 175 -15.68 -30.30 -24.67
N LYS A 176 -14.37 -30.39 -24.90
CA LYS A 176 -13.43 -29.27 -24.78
C LYS A 176 -12.96 -28.83 -26.17
N TYR A 177 -12.49 -27.59 -26.30
CA TYR A 177 -11.87 -27.15 -27.55
C TYR A 177 -10.51 -27.83 -27.73
N CYS A 178 -10.18 -28.19 -28.97
CA CYS A 178 -8.87 -28.75 -29.29
C CYS A 178 -7.77 -27.71 -29.00
N ALA A 179 -6.71 -28.13 -28.30
CA ALA A 179 -5.60 -27.28 -27.91
C ALA A 179 -4.71 -26.82 -29.07
N PHE A 180 -4.81 -27.47 -30.23
CA PHE A 180 -3.96 -27.25 -31.41
C PHE A 180 -4.70 -26.52 -32.55
N CYS A 181 -6.03 -26.48 -32.51
CA CYS A 181 -6.81 -25.71 -33.47
C CYS A 181 -6.77 -24.21 -33.12
N PRO A 182 -6.72 -23.32 -34.12
CA PRO A 182 -7.00 -21.90 -33.92
C PRO A 182 -8.34 -21.70 -33.19
N SER A 183 -8.37 -20.84 -32.17
CA SER A 183 -9.55 -20.65 -31.31
C SER A 183 -10.80 -20.20 -32.07
N LYS A 184 -10.64 -19.52 -33.22
CA LYS A 184 -11.74 -19.09 -34.11
C LYS A 184 -12.55 -20.26 -34.67
N ILE A 185 -11.91 -21.41 -34.90
CA ILE A 185 -12.57 -22.61 -35.46
C ILE A 185 -13.48 -23.28 -34.42
N ARG A 186 -13.22 -23.04 -33.11
CA ARG A 186 -14.01 -23.59 -32.00
C ARG A 186 -14.22 -25.10 -32.09
N ARG A 187 -13.25 -25.83 -32.64
CA ARG A 187 -13.35 -27.29 -32.85
C ARG A 187 -13.37 -28.01 -31.51
N MET A 188 -14.48 -28.68 -31.21
CA MET A 188 -14.69 -29.41 -29.97
C MET A 188 -14.34 -30.89 -30.09
N THR A 189 -13.79 -31.46 -29.03
CA THR A 189 -13.35 -32.86 -28.95
C THR A 189 -13.69 -33.49 -27.59
N LYS A 190 -13.82 -34.82 -27.58
CA LYS A 190 -13.88 -35.65 -26.37
C LYS A 190 -12.57 -36.41 -26.12
N THR A 191 -11.70 -36.49 -27.12
CA THR A 191 -10.41 -37.20 -27.07
C THR A 191 -9.33 -36.34 -26.44
N MET A 192 -8.50 -36.99 -25.62
CA MET A 192 -7.42 -36.38 -24.84
C MET A 192 -6.13 -37.13 -25.19
N CYS A 193 -5.00 -36.43 -25.23
CA CYS A 193 -3.68 -37.05 -25.41
C CYS A 193 -3.38 -38.01 -24.25
N ASP A 194 -2.92 -39.23 -24.55
CA ASP A 194 -2.63 -40.22 -23.53
C ASP A 194 -1.48 -39.79 -22.61
N SER A 195 -0.46 -39.11 -23.16
CA SER A 195 0.73 -38.67 -22.42
C SER A 195 0.51 -37.37 -21.62
N CYS A 196 -0.10 -36.34 -22.21
CA CYS A 196 -0.21 -35.01 -21.57
C CYS A 196 -1.64 -34.57 -21.23
N LYS A 197 -2.64 -35.42 -21.49
CA LYS A 197 -4.07 -35.15 -21.22
C LYS A 197 -4.62 -33.85 -21.83
N ASN A 198 -3.99 -33.30 -22.86
CA ASN A 198 -4.52 -32.16 -23.60
C ASN A 198 -5.65 -32.59 -24.57
N PRO A 199 -6.72 -31.79 -24.74
CA PRO A 199 -7.79 -32.09 -25.68
C PRO A 199 -7.30 -31.98 -27.13
N ILE A 200 -7.46 -33.06 -27.91
CA ILE A 200 -7.01 -33.16 -29.31
C ILE A 200 -8.16 -33.58 -30.23
N CYS A 201 -8.31 -32.92 -31.38
CA CYS A 201 -9.26 -33.37 -32.42
C CYS A 201 -8.59 -34.41 -33.33
N GLY A 202 -9.39 -35.14 -34.12
CA GLY A 202 -8.88 -36.16 -35.04
C GLY A 202 -7.79 -35.66 -36.00
N GLU A 203 -7.87 -34.40 -36.47
CA GLU A 203 -6.83 -33.79 -37.32
C GLU A 203 -5.47 -33.60 -36.62
N HIS A 204 -5.44 -33.45 -35.29
CA HIS A 204 -4.22 -33.27 -34.51
C HIS A 204 -3.78 -34.58 -33.80
N LYS A 205 -4.23 -35.72 -34.34
CA LYS A 205 -4.06 -37.14 -33.94
C LYS A 205 -4.76 -37.58 -32.65
N CYS A 206 -5.13 -38.87 -32.59
CA CYS A 206 -6.14 -39.43 -31.66
C CYS A 206 -5.61 -39.99 -30.33
N SER A 207 -4.39 -40.55 -30.27
CA SER A 207 -3.81 -41.13 -29.04
C SER A 207 -2.68 -40.27 -28.46
N ALA A 208 -1.75 -39.80 -29.29
CA ALA A 208 -0.69 -38.86 -28.91
C ALA A 208 -0.82 -37.56 -29.71
N CYS A 209 -0.62 -36.43 -29.02
CA CYS A 209 -0.65 -35.10 -29.64
C CYS A 209 0.69 -34.74 -30.31
N PRO A 210 0.75 -33.71 -31.18
CA PRO A 210 1.96 -33.34 -31.91
C PRO A 210 3.15 -32.93 -31.05
N LYS A 211 2.94 -32.66 -29.74
CA LYS A 211 3.99 -32.30 -28.78
C LYS A 211 4.57 -33.49 -28.01
N CYS A 212 3.88 -34.64 -28.03
CA CYS A 212 4.28 -35.84 -27.30
C CYS A 212 4.79 -36.94 -28.24
N LEU A 213 4.82 -36.66 -29.54
CA LEU A 213 5.57 -37.40 -30.55
C LEU A 213 6.98 -36.83 -30.62
#